data_AF-A0A0M9EDH2-F1
#
_entry.id   AF-A0A0M9EDH2-F1
#
_cell.length_a   1.000
_cell.length_b   1.000
_cell.length_c   1.000
_cell.angle_alpha   90.00
_cell.angle_beta   90.00
_cell.angle_gamma   90.00
#
_symmetry.space_group_name_H-M   'P 1'
#
loop_
_entity.id
_entity.type
_entity.pdbx_description
1 polymer ?
#
loop_
_entity_poly.entity_id
_entity_poly.type
_entity_poly.pdbx_seq_one_letter_code
_entity_poly.pdbx_strand_id
1 'polypeptide(L)'
;MEKNLIDETEFKYVLYTAYNPKEIESFNLWHEKKKSPDSIKKTKMFEKFESHLPRLKELLTYSELPGMLVMFIPTGWIELTKNLKDGISPEDEYSEKMQFAKDFRKTIEKSIEKHGLNKYIRVLTPLNIYTSIWKYTNREMLREIRNYFIGEREKLHYDAPKIPEAIVRLRLLGTGVPVLRLDHDVLFTGKNDKILDLGLYKPIQAMLNACERRETDPRIFSWVISGSYNYRDLVPESFDSWSNAFATRVYPALLCRNIDCFGQTDIDWHDFCEKSFDQNITKRFFGVKIENGEVVSSDNGLILIGANPVSAVISGALLCLSSGAIIDLPPFSNFSQNVMWIDDHIKYALHKSLRHLANIKVSRGVELTARITSAIVNKGRDIPNNVPFYTTQVYIPSLVFGSIMDYWIQPETKDKTRIGAGIYPKKGAFSAILQRSLYQGMLPDKISEFDLFNHGSKEQITPNKLLEKTALVRIREIHKQWSDLVIDENGKTIPSFASIWVRGQIPDKHGLKRGLLKKEDCKINSDKIEFADLDNDFVQNVKNLITDSLNYIRFALAWPTFIRFFRAPEQGSLNSDIGRSLD
;
A
#
# COMPACT_ATOMS: atom_id res chain seq x y z
N MET A 1 0.71 45.53 -9.09
CA MET A 1 1.20 45.10 -7.76
C MET A 1 0.87 43.63 -7.59
N GLU A 2 1.65 42.75 -8.21
CA GLU A 2 1.62 41.31 -7.90
C GLU A 2 2.88 41.04 -7.09
N LYS A 3 2.75 41.02 -5.76
CA LYS A 3 3.77 40.38 -4.93
C LYS A 3 3.65 38.88 -5.25
N ASN A 4 4.67 38.33 -5.88
CA ASN A 4 4.88 36.89 -6.00
C ASN A 4 4.67 36.24 -4.62
N LEU A 5 3.56 35.53 -4.45
CA LEU A 5 3.19 34.77 -3.25
C LEU A 5 3.99 33.45 -3.12
N ILE A 6 5.13 33.34 -3.81
CA ILE A 6 5.89 32.08 -3.98
C ILE A 6 7.22 32.08 -3.18
N ASP A 7 7.63 33.21 -2.60
CA ASP A 7 8.71 33.28 -1.59
C ASP A 7 8.05 33.26 -0.19
N GLU A 8 8.29 32.37 0.77
CA GLU A 8 9.30 31.35 1.01
C GLU A 8 8.60 30.21 1.78
N THR A 9 8.29 29.07 1.18
CA THR A 9 7.98 27.89 2.01
C THR A 9 9.29 27.41 2.62
N GLU A 10 9.40 27.48 3.96
CA GLU A 10 10.58 27.03 4.71
C GLU A 10 10.93 25.55 4.39
N PHE A 11 9.96 24.74 3.97
CA PHE A 11 10.13 23.32 3.72
C PHE A 11 10.19 22.99 2.23
N LYS A 12 11.16 22.14 1.85
CA LYS A 12 11.32 21.60 0.50
C LYS A 12 10.48 20.34 0.25
N TYR A 13 10.03 19.67 1.30
CA TYR A 13 9.22 18.45 1.20
C TYR A 13 8.41 18.17 2.46
N VAL A 14 7.40 17.31 2.32
CA VAL A 14 6.67 16.71 3.43
C VAL A 14 6.87 15.20 3.41
N LEU A 15 7.26 14.61 4.53
CA LEU A 15 7.14 13.19 4.79
C LEU A 15 5.76 12.91 5.39
N TYR A 16 5.09 11.89 4.89
CA TYR A 16 3.87 11.38 5.50
C TYR A 16 4.06 9.93 5.96
N THR A 17 3.58 9.62 7.17
CA THR A 17 3.56 8.25 7.70
C THR A 17 2.32 8.01 8.56
N ALA A 18 1.73 6.81 8.43
CA ALA A 18 0.75 6.30 9.40
C ALA A 18 1.49 5.54 10.52
N TYR A 19 1.54 6.11 11.71
CA TYR A 19 2.27 5.59 12.85
C TYR A 19 1.40 4.66 13.69
N ASN A 20 1.62 3.36 13.55
CA ASN A 20 0.89 2.33 14.29
C ASN A 20 1.76 1.15 14.78
N PRO A 21 2.88 1.35 15.49
CA PRO A 21 3.55 0.23 16.13
C PRO A 21 2.82 -0.15 17.42
N LYS A 22 2.23 -1.34 17.46
CA LYS A 22 1.72 -1.98 18.69
C LYS A 22 0.64 -1.16 19.42
N GLU A 23 -0.29 -0.58 18.68
CA GLU A 23 -1.41 0.19 19.22
C GLU A 23 -2.22 -0.56 20.29
N ILE A 24 -2.53 -1.85 20.06
CA ILE A 24 -3.34 -2.64 21.00
C ILE A 24 -2.62 -2.79 22.35
N GLU A 25 -1.33 -3.15 22.33
CA GLU A 25 -0.52 -3.26 23.56
C GLU A 25 -0.45 -1.92 24.30
N SER A 26 -0.27 -0.82 23.55
CA SER A 26 -0.13 0.53 24.10
C SER A 26 -1.43 1.04 24.71
N PHE A 27 -2.56 0.76 24.05
CA PHE A 27 -3.90 1.06 24.54
C PHE A 27 -4.20 0.30 25.83
N ASN A 28 -3.94 -1.01 25.85
CA ASN A 28 -4.17 -1.84 27.03
C ASN A 28 -3.34 -1.36 28.23
N LEU A 29 -2.05 -1.05 28.03
CA LEU A 29 -1.20 -0.51 29.10
C LEU A 29 -1.73 0.82 29.65
N TRP A 30 -2.17 1.73 28.77
CA TRP A 30 -2.76 3.00 29.19
C TRP A 30 -4.07 2.80 29.96
N HIS A 31 -4.92 1.90 29.49
CA HIS A 31 -6.19 1.58 30.12
C HIS A 31 -5.98 0.98 31.52
N GLU A 32 -5.11 -0.03 31.66
CA GLU A 32 -4.79 -0.69 32.93
C GLU A 32 -4.17 0.26 33.96
N LYS A 33 -3.36 1.23 33.52
CA LYS A 33 -2.71 2.22 34.39
C LYS A 33 -3.57 3.45 34.66
N LYS A 34 -4.89 3.23 34.79
CA LYS A 34 -5.90 4.26 35.11
C LYS A 34 -5.87 5.46 34.16
N LYS A 35 -5.59 5.23 32.87
CA LYS A 35 -5.66 6.26 31.81
C LYS A 35 -4.71 7.45 32.05
N SER A 36 -3.60 7.24 32.76
CA SER A 36 -2.63 8.29 33.07
C SER A 36 -1.75 8.65 31.86
N PRO A 37 -1.50 9.93 31.54
CA PRO A 37 -0.53 10.33 30.53
C PRO A 37 0.90 9.78 30.77
N ASP A 38 1.30 9.52 32.01
CA ASP A 38 2.61 8.95 32.30
C ASP A 38 2.72 7.46 31.92
N SER A 39 1.59 6.77 31.78
CA SER A 39 1.59 5.40 31.26
C SER A 39 1.94 5.34 29.78
N ILE A 40 1.58 6.39 29.00
CA ILE A 40 1.94 6.49 27.58
C ILE A 40 3.46 6.50 27.41
N LYS A 41 4.20 7.19 28.28
CA LYS A 41 5.66 7.24 28.23
C LYS A 41 6.34 5.88 28.39
N LYS A 42 5.63 4.91 28.99
CA LYS A 42 6.09 3.53 29.19
C LYS A 42 5.64 2.57 28.09
N THR A 43 4.92 3.07 27.08
CA THR A 43 4.52 2.27 25.93
C THR A 43 5.69 2.11 24.99
N LYS A 44 5.88 0.92 24.42
CA LYS A 44 6.87 0.67 23.37
C LYS A 44 6.67 1.60 22.16
N MET A 45 5.43 1.98 21.89
CA MET A 45 5.08 2.93 20.83
C MET A 45 5.65 4.33 21.11
N PHE A 46 5.59 4.82 22.34
CA PHE A 46 6.21 6.11 22.69
C PHE A 46 7.74 6.00 22.78
N GLU A 47 8.28 4.96 23.44
CA GLU A 47 9.72 4.73 23.57
C GLU A 47 10.41 4.68 22.21
N LYS A 48 9.81 3.95 21.25
CA LYS A 48 10.30 3.88 19.87
C LYS A 48 10.25 5.22 19.15
N PHE A 49 9.21 6.03 19.38
CA PHE A 49 9.13 7.37 18.82
C PHE A 49 10.21 8.29 19.41
N GLU A 50 10.32 8.31 20.75
CA GLU A 50 11.26 9.16 21.48
C GLU A 50 12.72 8.86 21.11
N SER A 51 13.07 7.57 20.95
CA SER A 51 14.42 7.18 20.53
C SER A 51 14.80 7.67 19.12
N HIS A 52 13.80 7.96 18.27
CA HIS A 52 14.03 8.43 16.89
C HIS A 52 14.03 9.95 16.75
N LEU A 53 13.64 10.72 17.77
CA LEU A 53 13.59 12.18 17.70
C LEU A 53 14.93 12.85 17.30
N PRO A 54 16.10 12.43 17.83
CA PRO A 54 17.38 13.00 17.40
C PRO A 54 17.64 12.81 15.90
N ARG A 55 17.27 11.65 15.35
CA ARG A 55 17.44 11.31 13.93
C ARG A 55 16.50 12.08 13.03
N LEU A 56 15.24 12.21 13.47
CA LEU A 56 14.25 13.02 12.79
C LEU A 56 14.67 14.49 12.78
N LYS A 57 15.31 14.98 13.85
CA LYS A 57 15.87 16.33 13.87
C LYS A 57 16.92 16.52 12.79
N GLU A 58 17.92 15.66 12.75
CA GLU A 58 18.97 15.72 11.72
C GLU A 58 18.38 15.72 10.30
N LEU A 59 17.42 14.83 10.04
CA LEU A 59 16.78 14.72 8.73
C LEU A 59 15.95 15.95 8.35
N LEU A 60 15.12 16.46 9.27
CA LEU A 60 14.12 17.50 8.96
C LEU A 60 14.69 18.92 9.02
N THR A 61 15.77 19.13 9.78
CA THR A 61 16.41 20.46 9.93
C THR A 61 17.69 20.60 9.10
N TYR A 62 17.90 19.73 8.11
CA TYR A 62 19.08 19.82 7.26
C TYR A 62 19.02 21.09 6.41
N SER A 63 20.00 21.99 6.55
CA SER A 63 19.93 23.37 6.03
C SER A 63 19.68 23.49 4.52
N GLU A 64 20.22 22.60 3.70
CA GLU A 64 20.01 22.65 2.24
C GLU A 64 18.69 22.00 1.82
N LEU A 65 18.09 21.20 2.70
CA LEU A 65 16.92 20.40 2.41
C LEU A 65 15.99 20.27 3.64
N PRO A 66 15.46 21.39 4.17
CA PRO A 66 14.54 21.35 5.30
C PRO A 66 13.24 20.64 4.90
N GLY A 67 12.71 19.83 5.80
CA GLY A 67 11.51 19.02 5.56
C GLY A 67 10.54 19.07 6.73
N MET A 68 9.29 18.70 6.48
CA MET A 68 8.28 18.50 7.51
C MET A 68 7.88 17.03 7.59
N LEU A 69 7.60 16.50 8.78
CA LEU A 69 6.96 15.21 8.98
C LEU A 69 5.50 15.42 9.42
N VAL A 70 4.56 14.86 8.68
CA VAL A 70 3.17 14.69 9.09
C VAL A 70 2.96 13.24 9.50
N MET A 71 2.70 13.02 10.78
CA MET A 71 2.52 11.70 11.37
C MET A 71 1.05 11.50 11.76
N PHE A 72 0.40 10.51 11.17
CA PHE A 72 -0.98 10.15 11.48
C PHE A 72 -1.05 8.97 12.45
N ILE A 73 -1.76 9.12 13.57
CA ILE A 73 -2.02 8.07 14.55
C ILE A 73 -3.46 7.58 14.35
N PRO A 74 -3.69 6.35 13.85
CA PRO A 74 -5.02 5.89 13.47
C PRO A 74 -5.92 5.52 14.66
N THR A 75 -5.45 5.61 15.90
CA THR A 75 -6.23 5.18 17.06
C THR A 75 -7.51 5.98 17.26
N GLY A 76 -8.63 5.29 17.48
CA GLY A 76 -9.96 5.88 17.60
C GLY A 76 -10.69 6.08 16.26
N TRP A 77 -10.11 5.64 15.14
CA TRP A 77 -10.68 5.87 13.81
C TRP A 77 -11.98 5.10 13.57
N ILE A 78 -12.09 3.87 14.07
CA ILE A 78 -13.34 3.08 14.01
C ILE A 78 -14.44 3.83 14.76
N GLU A 79 -14.16 4.26 15.99
CA GLU A 79 -15.11 4.90 16.86
C GLU A 79 -15.58 6.24 16.28
N LEU A 80 -14.67 7.01 15.71
CA LEU A 80 -15.00 8.24 14.98
C LEU A 80 -16.01 7.98 13.86
N THR A 81 -15.73 6.98 13.02
CA THR A 81 -16.55 6.69 11.85
C THR A 81 -17.91 6.09 12.20
N LYS A 82 -18.05 5.43 13.37
CA LYS A 82 -19.35 5.03 13.92
C LYS A 82 -20.18 6.26 14.31
N ASN A 83 -19.59 7.20 15.04
CA ASN A 83 -20.28 8.42 15.49
C ASN A 83 -20.73 9.31 14.31
N LEU A 84 -20.04 9.25 13.17
CA LEU A 84 -20.47 9.91 11.92
C LEU A 84 -21.86 9.44 11.45
N LYS A 85 -22.26 8.19 11.73
CA LYS A 85 -23.58 7.64 11.33
C LYS A 85 -24.73 8.35 12.02
N ASP A 86 -24.54 8.66 13.30
CA ASP A 86 -25.61 9.15 14.17
C ASP A 86 -25.63 10.68 14.25
N GLY A 87 -24.68 11.33 13.57
CA GLY A 87 -24.53 12.78 13.59
C GLY A 87 -24.20 13.32 14.98
N ILE A 88 -23.60 12.48 15.82
CA ILE A 88 -23.19 12.81 17.18
C ILE A 88 -21.85 13.55 17.11
N SER A 89 -21.73 14.66 17.83
CA SER A 89 -20.43 15.31 17.99
C SER A 89 -19.53 14.40 18.84
N PRO A 90 -18.29 14.09 18.43
CA PRO A 90 -17.34 13.35 19.25
C PRO A 90 -16.94 14.10 20.51
N GLU A 91 -17.32 15.39 20.63
CA GLU A 91 -17.21 16.14 21.87
C GLU A 91 -18.23 15.70 22.93
N ASP A 92 -19.37 15.13 22.51
CA ASP A 92 -20.45 14.68 23.39
C ASP A 92 -20.21 13.27 23.93
N GLU A 93 -19.41 12.44 23.25
CA GLU A 93 -19.09 11.07 23.68
C GLU A 93 -17.70 10.62 23.19
N TYR A 94 -16.67 10.89 24.00
CA TYR A 94 -15.33 10.35 23.74
C TYR A 94 -15.27 8.88 24.12
N SER A 95 -15.18 8.01 23.11
CA SER A 95 -14.75 6.63 23.34
C SER A 95 -13.36 6.60 24.01
N GLU A 96 -13.08 5.55 24.77
CA GLU A 96 -11.80 5.41 25.45
C GLU A 96 -10.60 5.45 24.49
N LYS A 97 -10.76 4.92 23.27
CA LYS A 97 -9.72 4.95 22.24
C LYS A 97 -9.49 6.35 21.68
N MET A 98 -10.53 7.15 21.53
CA MET A 98 -10.38 8.56 21.13
C MET A 98 -9.71 9.37 22.23
N GLN A 99 -10.03 9.08 23.50
CA GLN A 99 -9.33 9.67 24.64
C GLN A 99 -7.85 9.25 24.69
N PHE A 100 -7.55 7.97 24.47
CA PHE A 100 -6.17 7.49 24.32
C PHE A 100 -5.45 8.22 23.19
N ALA A 101 -6.05 8.34 22.00
CA ALA A 101 -5.43 9.03 20.86
C ALA A 101 -5.12 10.50 21.18
N LYS A 102 -6.03 11.18 21.91
CA LYS A 102 -5.84 12.55 22.38
C LYS A 102 -4.69 12.67 23.38
N ASP A 103 -4.62 11.78 24.37
CA ASP A 103 -3.57 11.79 25.38
C ASP A 103 -2.22 11.39 24.81
N PHE A 104 -2.22 10.42 23.90
CA PHE A 104 -1.03 9.97 23.18
C PHE A 104 -0.46 11.07 22.30
N ARG A 105 -1.32 11.76 21.52
CA ARG A 105 -0.93 12.95 20.75
C ARG A 105 -0.32 14.03 21.65
N LYS A 106 -0.99 14.41 22.74
CA LYS A 106 -0.48 15.44 23.66
C LYS A 106 0.89 15.07 24.23
N THR A 107 1.09 13.79 24.56
CA THR A 107 2.35 13.29 25.11
C THR A 107 3.47 13.33 24.07
N ILE A 108 3.18 12.96 22.82
CA ILE A 108 4.09 13.08 21.69
C ILE A 108 4.44 14.55 21.41
N GLU A 109 3.44 15.44 21.34
CA GLU A 109 3.65 16.87 21.05
C GLU A 109 4.57 17.54 22.10
N LYS A 110 4.40 17.20 23.39
CA LYS A 110 5.33 17.65 24.46
C LYS A 110 6.75 17.17 24.23
N SER A 111 6.93 15.92 23.77
CA SER A 111 8.25 15.39 23.48
C SER A 111 8.88 16.06 22.25
N ILE A 112 8.10 16.31 21.21
CA ILE A 112 8.51 17.07 20.01
C ILE A 112 8.97 18.48 20.40
N GLU A 113 8.20 19.17 21.24
CA GLU A 113 8.52 20.51 21.74
C GLU A 113 9.82 20.53 22.54
N LYS A 114 10.01 19.58 23.47
CA LYS A 114 11.26 19.42 24.23
C LYS A 114 12.51 19.29 23.34
N HIS A 115 12.37 18.71 22.15
CA HIS A 115 13.47 18.55 21.18
C HIS A 115 13.60 19.71 20.17
N GLY A 116 12.71 20.71 20.24
CA GLY A 116 12.68 21.85 19.33
C GLY A 116 12.17 21.49 17.93
N LEU A 117 11.30 20.49 17.82
CA LEU A 117 10.80 19.95 16.55
C LEU A 117 9.35 20.35 16.24
N ASN A 118 8.74 21.22 17.04
CA ASN A 118 7.35 21.66 16.90
C ASN A 118 7.06 22.30 15.53
N LYS A 119 8.05 22.96 14.92
CA LYS A 119 7.91 23.49 13.56
C LYS A 119 7.96 22.41 12.48
N TYR A 120 8.70 21.33 12.71
CA TYR A 120 9.04 20.31 11.73
C TYR A 120 8.16 19.06 11.78
N ILE A 121 7.46 18.80 12.89
CA ILE A 121 6.61 17.61 13.05
C ILE A 121 5.18 18.04 13.35
N ARG A 122 4.22 17.50 12.59
CA ARG A 122 2.78 17.61 12.83
C ARG A 122 2.19 16.25 13.15
N VAL A 123 1.36 16.21 14.18
CA VAL A 123 0.70 14.98 14.63
C VAL A 123 -0.79 15.08 14.35
N LEU A 124 -1.29 14.13 13.57
CA LEU A 124 -2.70 14.03 13.21
C LEU A 124 -3.32 12.80 13.88
N THR A 125 -4.55 12.94 14.36
CA THR A 125 -5.41 11.85 14.84
C THR A 125 -6.76 11.92 14.13
N PRO A 126 -7.61 10.88 14.23
CA PRO A 126 -9.00 10.94 13.77
C PRO A 126 -9.74 12.20 14.22
N LEU A 127 -9.49 12.66 15.45
CA LEU A 127 -10.10 13.88 15.99
C LEU A 127 -9.80 15.10 15.13
N ASN A 128 -8.55 15.25 14.68
CA ASN A 128 -8.14 16.38 13.84
C ASN A 128 -8.88 16.38 12.50
N ILE A 129 -9.09 15.20 11.94
CA ILE A 129 -9.78 15.06 10.66
C ILE A 129 -11.26 15.34 10.84
N TYR A 130 -11.88 14.82 11.90
CA TYR A 130 -13.28 15.09 12.18
C TYR A 130 -13.57 16.58 12.38
N THR A 131 -12.83 17.26 13.27
CA THR A 131 -13.08 18.68 13.59
C THR A 131 -13.01 19.57 12.36
N SER A 132 -12.20 19.15 11.39
CA SER A 132 -11.96 19.84 10.12
C SER A 132 -13.01 19.53 9.07
N ILE A 133 -13.57 18.32 9.09
CA ILE A 133 -14.56 17.81 8.15
C ILE A 133 -15.97 18.24 8.56
N TRP A 134 -16.32 18.06 9.83
CA TRP A 134 -17.68 18.21 10.35
C TRP A 134 -18.32 19.58 10.08
N LYS A 135 -17.54 20.66 10.16
CA LYS A 135 -18.04 22.03 9.98
C LYS A 135 -18.49 22.36 8.55
N TYR A 136 -18.08 21.57 7.56
CA TYR A 136 -18.25 21.89 6.14
C TYR A 136 -19.09 20.86 5.38
N THR A 137 -19.76 19.95 6.09
CA THR A 137 -20.48 18.81 5.51
C THR A 137 -21.91 18.72 6.05
N ASN A 138 -22.81 18.19 5.23
CA ASN A 138 -24.15 17.81 5.67
C ASN A 138 -24.17 16.33 6.08
N ARG A 139 -25.27 15.88 6.71
CA ARG A 139 -25.43 14.48 7.16
C ARG A 139 -25.34 13.46 6.04
N GLU A 140 -25.79 13.81 4.84
CA GLU A 140 -25.78 12.90 3.69
C GLU A 140 -24.37 12.61 3.21
N MET A 141 -23.55 13.64 3.05
CA MET A 141 -22.14 13.51 2.70
C MET A 141 -21.35 12.76 3.78
N LEU A 142 -21.69 12.93 5.06
CA LEU A 142 -21.09 12.14 6.14
C LEU A 142 -21.40 10.65 6.05
N ARG A 143 -22.62 10.31 5.63
CA ARG A 143 -23.01 8.93 5.37
C ARG A 143 -22.24 8.35 4.18
N GLU A 144 -22.04 9.13 3.12
CA GLU A 144 -21.22 8.73 1.97
C GLU A 144 -19.76 8.54 2.35
N ILE A 145 -19.16 9.53 3.04
CA ILE A 145 -17.86 9.45 3.69
C ILE A 145 -17.79 8.10 4.40
N ARG A 146 -18.61 7.86 5.42
CA ARG A 146 -18.62 6.61 6.20
C ARG A 146 -18.62 5.36 5.31
N ASN A 147 -19.47 5.30 4.29
CA ASN A 147 -19.55 4.15 3.40
C ASN A 147 -18.24 3.88 2.66
N TYR A 148 -17.43 4.90 2.37
CA TYR A 148 -16.10 4.73 1.77
C TYR A 148 -14.99 4.41 2.80
N PHE A 149 -15.20 4.64 4.11
CA PHE A 149 -14.22 4.30 5.17
C PHE A 149 -14.48 2.98 5.88
N ILE A 150 -15.74 2.69 6.19
CA ILE A 150 -16.16 1.48 6.92
C ILE A 150 -16.80 0.46 5.97
N GLY A 151 -17.49 0.93 4.93
CA GLY A 151 -18.35 0.09 4.12
C GLY A 151 -19.62 -0.32 4.87
N GLU A 152 -20.31 -1.31 4.30
CA GLU A 152 -21.55 -1.86 4.88
C GLU A 152 -21.27 -2.77 6.10
N ARG A 153 -20.04 -3.26 6.23
CA ARG A 153 -19.60 -4.12 7.33
C ARG A 153 -19.17 -3.22 8.47
N GLU A 154 -19.57 -3.47 9.72
CA GLU A 154 -19.19 -2.64 10.89
C GLU A 154 -17.69 -2.72 11.29
N LYS A 155 -16.79 -2.93 10.33
CA LYS A 155 -15.34 -3.03 10.48
C LYS A 155 -14.67 -2.06 9.52
N LEU A 156 -13.62 -1.38 9.97
CA LEU A 156 -12.88 -0.45 9.14
C LEU A 156 -12.25 -1.17 7.94
N HIS A 157 -12.30 -0.52 6.77
CA HIS A 157 -11.51 -0.94 5.63
C HIS A 157 -10.02 -0.90 5.97
N TYR A 158 -9.28 -1.91 5.50
CA TYR A 158 -7.86 -2.09 5.84
C TYR A 158 -7.05 -0.81 5.53
N ASP A 159 -7.43 -0.15 4.45
CA ASP A 159 -6.71 0.97 3.86
C ASP A 159 -7.29 2.35 4.16
N ALA A 160 -8.25 2.44 5.08
CA ALA A 160 -8.87 3.71 5.48
C ALA A 160 -7.86 4.79 5.96
N PRO A 161 -6.73 4.46 6.64
CA PRO A 161 -5.71 5.44 7.02
C PRO A 161 -5.04 6.22 5.88
N LYS A 162 -5.29 5.88 4.60
CA LYS A 162 -4.76 6.60 3.42
C LYS A 162 -5.48 7.91 3.13
N ILE A 163 -6.67 8.11 3.67
CA ILE A 163 -7.41 9.35 3.47
C ILE A 163 -6.72 10.54 4.14
N PRO A 164 -6.25 10.45 5.40
CA PRO A 164 -5.40 11.49 5.98
C PRO A 164 -4.25 11.93 5.06
N GLU A 165 -3.57 10.98 4.40
CA GLU A 165 -2.53 11.29 3.40
C GLU A 165 -3.10 12.09 2.23
N ALA A 166 -4.22 11.64 1.67
CA ALA A 166 -4.88 12.33 0.55
C ALA A 166 -5.29 13.75 0.95
N ILE A 167 -5.81 13.95 2.17
CA ILE A 167 -6.12 15.29 2.70
C ILE A 167 -4.86 16.15 2.71
N VAL A 168 -3.76 15.67 3.31
CA VAL A 168 -2.47 16.40 3.33
C VAL A 168 -2.04 16.80 1.91
N ARG A 169 -2.09 15.88 0.94
CA ARG A 169 -1.75 16.17 -0.47
C ARG A 169 -2.67 17.24 -1.07
N LEU A 170 -3.98 17.13 -0.83
CA LEU A 170 -4.98 18.07 -1.35
C LEU A 170 -4.84 19.47 -0.76
N ARG A 171 -4.46 19.57 0.52
CA ARG A 171 -4.18 20.84 1.21
C ARG A 171 -2.90 21.53 0.75
N LEU A 172 -2.00 20.78 0.09
CA LEU A 172 -0.73 21.28 -0.43
C LEU A 172 -0.77 21.51 -1.94
N LEU A 173 -1.91 21.28 -2.59
CA LEU A 173 -2.08 21.58 -4.01
C LEU A 173 -1.76 23.04 -4.31
N GLY A 174 -0.86 23.25 -5.27
CA GLY A 174 -0.41 24.57 -5.70
C GLY A 174 0.77 25.15 -4.90
N THR A 175 1.21 24.50 -3.82
CA THR A 175 2.38 24.97 -3.05
C THR A 175 3.73 24.62 -3.66
N GLY A 176 3.75 23.67 -4.62
CA GLY A 176 4.98 23.11 -5.17
C GLY A 176 5.75 22.17 -4.22
N VAL A 177 5.26 21.96 -2.99
CA VAL A 177 5.92 21.09 -2.00
C VAL A 177 5.44 19.64 -2.17
N PRO A 178 6.33 18.69 -2.54
CA PRO A 178 5.95 17.29 -2.72
C PRO A 178 5.73 16.58 -1.38
N VAL A 179 4.74 15.69 -1.35
CA VAL A 179 4.49 14.78 -0.22
C VAL A 179 5.05 13.40 -0.54
N LEU A 180 6.06 12.99 0.22
CA LEU A 180 6.73 11.69 0.12
C LEU A 180 6.19 10.77 1.22
N ARG A 181 5.50 9.70 0.84
CA ARG A 181 4.97 8.74 1.81
C ARG A 181 5.97 7.64 2.13
N LEU A 182 6.17 7.40 3.42
CA LEU A 182 6.98 6.32 3.96
C LEU A 182 6.14 5.42 4.85
N ASP A 183 6.46 4.13 4.85
CA ASP A 183 5.93 3.25 5.89
C ASP A 183 6.61 3.57 7.23
N HIS A 184 5.90 3.38 8.32
CA HIS A 184 6.44 3.67 9.65
C HIS A 184 7.68 2.83 9.98
N ASP A 185 7.80 1.63 9.43
CA ASP A 185 8.94 0.75 9.63
C ASP A 185 10.14 1.10 8.72
N VAL A 186 10.03 2.12 7.85
CA VAL A 186 11.17 2.77 7.18
C VAL A 186 11.68 3.96 7.99
N LEU A 187 10.78 4.74 8.60
CA LEU A 187 11.14 5.89 9.43
C LEU A 187 11.59 5.50 10.85
N PHE A 188 10.95 4.49 11.42
CA PHE A 188 11.17 4.01 12.78
C PHE A 188 11.74 2.59 12.74
N THR A 189 12.91 2.42 12.12
CA THR A 189 13.59 1.10 12.04
C THR A 189 14.29 0.78 13.37
N GLY A 190 14.26 -0.48 13.81
CA GLY A 190 14.96 -0.91 15.03
C GLY A 190 16.44 -1.27 14.82
N LYS A 191 17.00 -1.06 13.63
CA LYS A 191 18.38 -1.44 13.32
C LYS A 191 19.32 -0.31 13.74
N ASN A 192 20.16 -0.61 14.73
CA ASN A 192 21.27 0.23 15.22
C ASN A 192 20.85 1.61 15.74
N ASP A 193 20.21 1.69 16.91
CA ASP A 193 19.87 2.92 17.67
C ASP A 193 21.04 3.91 17.87
N LYS A 194 22.27 3.49 17.59
CA LYS A 194 23.51 4.28 17.70
C LYS A 194 23.83 5.17 16.49
N ILE A 195 23.25 4.91 15.31
CA ILE A 195 23.50 5.73 14.11
C ILE A 195 22.47 6.87 14.07
N LEU A 196 22.92 8.12 13.93
CA LEU A 196 22.01 9.28 13.85
C LEU A 196 21.34 9.41 12.47
N ASP A 197 22.04 9.00 11.42
CA ASP A 197 21.54 9.01 10.04
C ASP A 197 20.48 7.91 9.79
N LEU A 198 19.29 8.31 9.33
CA LEU A 198 18.22 7.40 8.86
C LEU A 198 18.54 6.79 7.48
N GLY A 199 19.58 7.26 6.80
CA GLY A 199 19.92 6.88 5.43
C GLY A 199 18.93 7.44 4.40
N LEU A 200 18.09 8.40 4.78
CA LEU A 200 16.99 8.91 3.95
C LEU A 200 17.32 10.19 3.18
N TYR A 201 18.40 10.90 3.53
CA TYR A 201 18.78 12.15 2.86
C TYR A 201 18.97 11.96 1.34
N LYS A 202 19.85 11.03 0.93
CA LYS A 202 20.13 10.77 -0.50
C LYS A 202 18.87 10.29 -1.25
N PRO A 203 18.06 9.34 -0.72
CA PRO A 203 16.81 8.96 -1.33
C PRO A 203 15.81 10.11 -1.51
N ILE A 204 15.64 10.96 -0.49
CA ILE A 204 14.74 12.11 -0.57
C ILE A 204 15.25 13.08 -1.64
N GLN A 205 16.53 13.42 -1.66
CA GLN A 205 17.11 14.30 -2.68
C GLN A 205 16.91 13.74 -4.10
N ALA A 206 17.12 12.44 -4.29
CA ALA A 206 16.88 11.78 -5.56
C ALA A 206 15.40 11.86 -5.99
N MET A 207 14.47 11.69 -5.04
CA MET A 207 13.04 11.84 -5.28
C MET A 207 12.65 13.27 -5.64
N LEU A 208 13.20 14.27 -4.95
CA LEU A 208 12.94 15.68 -5.23
C LEU A 208 13.41 16.11 -6.61
N ASN A 209 14.63 15.71 -6.99
CA ASN A 209 15.13 15.93 -8.35
C ASN A 209 14.23 15.25 -9.40
N ALA A 210 13.67 14.09 -9.07
CA ALA A 210 12.75 13.37 -9.94
C ALA A 210 11.36 14.04 -10.03
N CYS A 211 10.89 14.69 -8.97
CA CYS A 211 9.67 15.51 -8.95
C CYS A 211 9.87 16.78 -9.78
N GLU A 212 10.93 17.54 -9.51
CA GLU A 212 11.23 18.82 -10.18
C GLU A 212 11.35 18.64 -11.70
N ARG A 213 12.09 17.62 -12.14
CA ARG A 213 12.21 17.28 -13.58
C ARG A 213 10.87 16.98 -14.25
N ARG A 214 9.88 16.51 -13.49
CA ARG A 214 8.56 16.19 -14.02
C ARG A 214 7.63 17.39 -14.02
N GLU A 215 7.63 18.17 -12.94
CA GLU A 215 6.83 19.39 -12.82
C GLU A 215 7.28 20.47 -13.82
N THR A 216 8.58 20.52 -14.15
CA THR A 216 9.12 21.48 -15.12
C THR A 216 8.95 21.05 -16.59
N ASP A 217 8.55 19.80 -16.86
CA ASP A 217 8.31 19.33 -18.22
C ASP A 217 6.85 19.60 -18.62
N PRO A 218 6.58 20.55 -19.54
CA PRO A 218 5.21 20.96 -19.89
C PRO A 218 4.40 19.85 -20.59
N ARG A 219 5.04 18.73 -20.94
CA ARG A 219 4.39 17.56 -21.52
C ARG A 219 3.88 16.59 -20.44
N ILE A 220 4.27 16.76 -19.18
CA ILE A 220 3.90 15.90 -18.06
C ILE A 220 2.82 16.59 -17.23
N PHE A 221 1.60 16.03 -17.26
CA PHE A 221 0.47 16.58 -16.49
C PHE A 221 0.18 15.80 -15.20
N SER A 222 0.28 14.47 -15.26
CA SER A 222 0.17 13.60 -14.09
C SER A 222 1.31 12.57 -14.07
N TRP A 223 1.85 12.34 -12.87
CA TRP A 223 2.88 11.36 -12.60
C TRP A 223 2.71 10.73 -11.22
N VAL A 224 3.21 9.49 -11.09
CA VAL A 224 3.34 8.74 -9.84
C VAL A 224 4.74 8.14 -9.85
N ILE A 225 5.50 8.39 -8.78
CA ILE A 225 6.84 7.86 -8.60
C ILE A 225 7.05 7.30 -7.21
N SER A 226 7.98 6.37 -7.07
CA SER A 226 8.41 5.84 -5.77
C SER A 226 9.88 5.48 -5.83
N GLY A 227 10.51 5.39 -4.67
CA GLY A 227 11.85 4.87 -4.49
C GLY A 227 11.93 3.36 -4.73
N SER A 228 12.97 2.75 -4.17
CA SER A 228 13.35 1.36 -4.38
C SER A 228 13.77 0.71 -3.07
N TYR A 229 13.58 -0.60 -2.96
CA TYR A 229 14.28 -1.42 -1.98
C TYR A 229 15.63 -1.86 -2.53
N ASN A 230 16.52 -2.29 -1.64
CA ASN A 230 17.90 -2.59 -2.00
C ASN A 230 18.05 -3.99 -2.61
N TYR A 231 17.59 -4.16 -3.85
CA TYR A 231 17.77 -5.42 -4.61
C TYR A 231 19.17 -5.58 -5.21
N ARG A 232 20.03 -4.58 -5.09
CA ARG A 232 21.40 -4.61 -5.64
C ARG A 232 22.35 -5.37 -4.72
N ASP A 233 22.03 -5.46 -3.44
CA ASP A 233 22.81 -6.21 -2.45
C ASP A 233 22.33 -7.66 -2.31
N LEU A 234 21.91 -8.30 -3.41
CA LEU A 234 21.54 -9.72 -3.41
C LEU A 234 22.75 -10.66 -3.25
N VAL A 235 23.97 -10.14 -3.12
CA VAL A 235 25.20 -10.92 -2.89
C VAL A 235 25.69 -10.65 -1.46
N PRO A 236 25.79 -11.66 -0.57
CA PRO A 236 25.48 -13.07 -0.82
C PRO A 236 23.97 -13.31 -0.99
N GLU A 237 23.61 -14.33 -1.79
CA GLU A 237 22.23 -14.74 -2.04
C GLU A 237 21.65 -15.49 -0.81
N SER A 238 21.54 -14.81 0.32
CA SER A 238 20.99 -15.34 1.57
C SER A 238 19.50 -14.99 1.73
N PHE A 239 18.84 -15.67 2.66
CA PHE A 239 17.47 -15.34 3.06
C PHE A 239 17.32 -13.85 3.42
N ASP A 240 18.28 -13.29 4.17
CA ASP A 240 18.25 -11.89 4.59
C ASP A 240 18.37 -10.92 3.40
N SER A 241 19.26 -11.19 2.46
CA SER A 241 19.42 -10.36 1.25
C SER A 241 18.12 -10.35 0.44
N TRP A 242 17.53 -11.52 0.19
CA TRP A 242 16.26 -11.63 -0.55
C TRP A 242 15.07 -11.03 0.20
N SER A 243 15.03 -11.17 1.53
CA SER A 243 13.97 -10.60 2.38
C SER A 243 13.94 -9.08 2.36
N ASN A 244 15.07 -8.43 2.05
CA ASN A 244 15.20 -6.97 1.99
C ASN A 244 15.24 -6.42 0.56
N ALA A 245 15.43 -7.28 -0.46
CA ALA A 245 15.61 -6.85 -1.85
C ALA A 245 14.35 -6.28 -2.51
N PHE A 246 13.20 -6.91 -2.32
CA PHE A 246 11.97 -6.62 -3.08
C PHE A 246 10.81 -6.22 -2.18
N ALA A 247 9.78 -5.56 -2.73
CA ALA A 247 8.57 -5.25 -1.98
C ALA A 247 7.82 -6.52 -1.52
N THR A 248 7.89 -7.57 -2.35
CA THR A 248 7.34 -8.87 -2.02
C THR A 248 8.33 -9.65 -1.14
N ARG A 249 7.84 -10.21 -0.02
CA ARG A 249 8.60 -11.07 0.88
C ARG A 249 8.86 -12.42 0.23
N VAL A 250 9.99 -13.04 0.58
CA VAL A 250 10.41 -14.35 0.06
C VAL A 250 9.63 -15.53 0.65
N TYR A 251 8.84 -15.32 1.71
CA TYR A 251 8.17 -16.42 2.43
C TYR A 251 7.38 -17.42 1.58
N PRO A 252 6.62 -17.03 0.54
CA PRO A 252 5.94 -18.00 -0.32
C PRO A 252 6.88 -18.97 -1.03
N ALA A 253 8.14 -18.56 -1.26
CA ALA A 253 9.16 -19.38 -1.90
C ALA A 253 9.91 -20.30 -0.91
N LEU A 254 9.75 -20.13 0.41
CA LEU A 254 10.39 -21.01 1.38
C LEU A 254 9.83 -22.42 1.27
N LEU A 255 10.72 -23.41 1.42
CA LEU A 255 10.40 -24.83 1.36
C LEU A 255 9.67 -25.28 2.62
N CYS A 256 8.52 -25.92 2.44
CA CYS A 256 7.74 -26.48 3.53
C CYS A 256 8.26 -27.90 3.87
N ARG A 257 9.38 -27.98 4.60
CA ARG A 257 9.99 -29.26 5.00
C ARG A 257 9.21 -30.01 6.06
N ASN A 258 8.52 -29.29 6.94
CA ASN A 258 7.73 -29.86 8.02
C ASN A 258 6.40 -29.11 8.13
N ILE A 259 5.29 -29.79 7.83
CA ILE A 259 3.96 -29.20 7.90
C ILE A 259 3.39 -29.19 9.33
N ASP A 260 4.02 -29.91 10.26
CA ASP A 260 3.61 -29.95 11.67
C ASP A 260 4.19 -28.76 12.47
N CYS A 261 5.02 -27.90 11.86
CA CYS A 261 5.49 -26.66 12.48
C CYS A 261 4.43 -25.55 12.52
N PHE A 262 3.30 -25.75 11.83
CA PHE A 262 2.20 -24.79 11.85
C PHE A 262 1.61 -24.70 13.26
N GLY A 263 1.54 -23.48 13.80
CA GLY A 263 1.00 -23.22 15.15
C GLY A 263 1.99 -23.38 16.32
N GLN A 264 3.26 -23.75 16.07
CA GLN A 264 4.27 -23.76 17.13
C GLN A 264 4.70 -22.33 17.50
N THR A 265 5.05 -22.09 18.78
CA THR A 265 5.47 -20.76 19.29
C THR A 265 6.94 -20.70 19.69
N ASP A 266 7.58 -21.85 19.92
CA ASP A 266 8.92 -21.93 20.53
C ASP A 266 10.01 -22.22 19.48
N ILE A 267 9.73 -21.91 18.22
CA ILE A 267 10.68 -22.05 17.10
C ILE A 267 11.46 -20.75 16.92
N ASP A 268 12.78 -20.87 16.73
CA ASP A 268 13.55 -19.78 16.14
C ASP A 268 13.18 -19.62 14.66
N TRP A 269 12.32 -18.64 14.39
CA TRP A 269 11.80 -18.42 13.05
C TRP A 269 12.85 -17.89 12.06
N HIS A 270 13.94 -17.28 12.53
CA HIS A 270 15.02 -16.87 11.64
C HIS A 270 15.78 -18.10 11.15
N ASP A 271 16.22 -18.97 12.05
CA ASP A 271 16.86 -20.25 11.72
C ASP A 271 15.96 -21.13 10.82
N PHE A 272 14.65 -21.17 11.11
CA PHE A 272 13.69 -21.85 10.24
C PHE A 272 13.69 -21.28 8.81
N CYS A 273 13.67 -19.95 8.68
CA CYS A 273 13.66 -19.29 7.37
C CYS A 273 14.95 -19.54 6.60
N GLU A 274 16.12 -19.45 7.26
CA GLU A 274 17.42 -19.73 6.64
C GLU A 274 17.49 -21.17 6.14
N LYS A 275 17.12 -22.14 6.97
CA LYS A 275 17.08 -23.56 6.58
C LYS A 275 16.07 -23.84 5.47
N SER A 276 14.95 -23.12 5.45
CA SER A 276 13.87 -23.28 4.47
C SER A 276 14.12 -22.54 3.14
N PHE A 277 15.15 -21.70 3.09
CA PHE A 277 15.44 -20.88 1.92
C PHE A 277 16.16 -21.69 0.83
N ASP A 278 15.66 -21.55 -0.41
CA ASP A 278 16.30 -22.08 -1.61
C ASP A 278 16.34 -21.02 -2.70
N GLN A 279 17.54 -20.78 -3.24
CA GLN A 279 17.78 -19.71 -4.21
C GLN A 279 17.07 -19.96 -5.55
N ASN A 280 17.00 -21.22 -6.00
CA ASN A 280 16.43 -21.58 -7.29
C ASN A 280 14.90 -21.44 -7.27
N ILE A 281 14.26 -21.92 -6.20
CA ILE A 281 12.82 -21.71 -5.98
C ILE A 281 12.51 -20.24 -5.84
N THR A 282 13.34 -19.48 -5.11
CA THR A 282 13.16 -18.04 -4.96
C THR A 282 13.25 -17.31 -6.30
N LYS A 283 14.29 -17.58 -7.11
CA LYS A 283 14.43 -17.03 -8.47
C LYS A 283 13.23 -17.36 -9.35
N ARG A 284 12.75 -18.61 -9.33
CA ARG A 284 11.54 -19.05 -10.08
C ARG A 284 10.26 -18.37 -9.60
N PHE A 285 10.09 -18.21 -8.28
CA PHE A 285 8.94 -17.54 -7.69
C PHE A 285 8.88 -16.07 -8.10
N PHE A 286 9.99 -15.34 -7.94
CA PHE A 286 10.05 -13.94 -8.34
C PHE A 286 10.06 -13.73 -9.86
N GLY A 287 10.54 -14.71 -10.61
CA GLY A 287 10.69 -14.57 -12.05
C GLY A 287 11.92 -13.78 -12.44
N VAL A 288 13.05 -14.02 -11.77
CA VAL A 288 14.29 -13.29 -11.99
C VAL A 288 15.48 -14.24 -12.16
N LYS A 289 16.52 -13.75 -12.84
CA LYS A 289 17.83 -14.40 -12.96
C LYS A 289 18.92 -13.42 -12.52
N ILE A 290 20.08 -13.95 -12.19
CA ILE A 290 21.28 -13.13 -11.94
C ILE A 290 22.24 -13.39 -13.09
N GLU A 291 22.47 -12.37 -13.90
CA GLU A 291 23.36 -12.41 -15.06
C GLU A 291 24.41 -11.32 -14.87
N ASN A 292 25.70 -11.70 -14.89
CA ASN A 292 26.82 -10.77 -14.65
C ASN A 292 26.71 -9.94 -13.35
N GLY A 293 26.10 -10.51 -12.30
CA GLY A 293 25.88 -9.82 -11.02
C GLY A 293 24.66 -8.89 -11.01
N GLU A 294 23.91 -8.79 -12.11
CA GLU A 294 22.70 -7.98 -12.21
C GLU A 294 21.44 -8.83 -12.18
N VAL A 295 20.39 -8.33 -11.52
CA VAL A 295 19.07 -8.97 -11.49
C VAL A 295 18.31 -8.63 -12.76
N VAL A 296 18.04 -9.65 -13.56
CA VAL A 296 17.29 -9.53 -14.81
C VAL A 296 15.97 -10.29 -14.75
N SER A 297 15.03 -9.85 -15.58
CA SER A 297 13.68 -10.40 -15.71
C SER A 297 13.66 -11.77 -16.41
N SER A 298 12.79 -12.68 -15.98
CA SER A 298 12.52 -13.99 -16.59
C SER A 298 11.11 -14.04 -17.23
N ASP A 299 10.81 -15.13 -17.95
CA ASP A 299 9.50 -15.40 -18.55
C ASP A 299 8.60 -16.30 -17.66
N ASN A 300 8.72 -16.20 -16.35
CA ASN A 300 7.93 -16.95 -15.36
C ASN A 300 7.87 -16.21 -14.03
N GLY A 301 7.08 -16.66 -13.05
CA GLY A 301 7.01 -16.10 -11.71
C GLY A 301 6.24 -14.78 -11.62
N LEU A 302 6.47 -14.06 -10.51
CA LEU A 302 5.75 -12.81 -10.17
C LEU A 302 5.78 -11.75 -11.28
N ILE A 303 6.85 -11.69 -12.06
CA ILE A 303 6.95 -10.79 -13.20
C ILE A 303 5.81 -10.96 -14.23
N LEU A 304 5.27 -12.18 -14.39
CA LEU A 304 4.19 -12.51 -15.31
C LEU A 304 2.79 -12.47 -14.68
N ILE A 305 2.70 -12.56 -13.36
CA ILE A 305 1.41 -12.66 -12.67
C ILE A 305 1.04 -11.44 -11.83
N GLY A 306 1.98 -10.54 -11.55
CA GLY A 306 1.75 -9.36 -10.73
C GLY A 306 2.72 -8.21 -10.98
N ALA A 307 3.17 -7.57 -9.91
CA ALA A 307 4.14 -6.49 -9.96
C ALA A 307 5.54 -7.02 -10.28
N ASN A 308 6.18 -6.44 -11.31
CA ASN A 308 7.55 -6.79 -11.66
C ASN A 308 8.51 -6.39 -10.53
N PRO A 309 9.26 -7.32 -9.90
CA PRO A 309 10.14 -7.02 -8.78
C PRO A 309 11.24 -5.98 -9.08
N VAL A 310 11.66 -5.86 -10.34
CA VAL A 310 12.77 -5.02 -10.79
C VAL A 310 12.31 -3.68 -11.35
N SER A 311 11.09 -3.57 -11.89
CA SER A 311 10.62 -2.32 -12.53
C SER A 311 9.40 -1.66 -11.89
N ALA A 312 8.61 -2.38 -11.07
CA ALA A 312 7.40 -1.82 -10.50
C ALA A 312 7.69 -0.72 -9.47
N VAL A 313 6.75 0.22 -9.37
CA VAL A 313 6.66 1.16 -8.24
C VAL A 313 6.40 0.33 -6.97
N ILE A 314 7.03 0.69 -5.85
CA ILE A 314 6.96 -0.09 -4.61
C ILE A 314 6.37 0.72 -3.44
N SER A 315 5.60 0.06 -2.59
CA SER A 315 4.88 0.66 -1.47
C SER A 315 5.83 0.89 -0.31
N GLY A 316 5.58 1.95 0.45
CA GLY A 316 6.32 2.29 1.66
C GLY A 316 7.66 2.98 1.43
N ALA A 317 8.02 3.27 0.18
CA ALA A 317 9.35 3.76 -0.19
C ALA A 317 9.30 5.12 -0.90
N LEU A 318 8.91 6.19 -0.20
CA LEU A 318 8.84 7.56 -0.74
C LEU A 318 7.83 7.70 -1.90
N LEU A 319 6.64 7.09 -1.79
CA LEU A 319 5.60 7.24 -2.81
C LEU A 319 5.20 8.72 -2.93
N CYS A 320 5.29 9.25 -4.14
CA CYS A 320 4.93 10.62 -4.46
C CYS A 320 4.00 10.67 -5.68
N LEU A 321 2.96 11.48 -5.56
CA LEU A 321 1.97 11.71 -6.61
C LEU A 321 1.99 13.20 -6.96
N SER A 322 1.91 13.49 -8.26
CA SER A 322 1.61 14.84 -8.76
C SER A 322 0.24 15.34 -8.31
N SER A 323 0.02 16.65 -8.42
CA SER A 323 -1.28 17.29 -8.23
C SER A 323 -2.37 16.68 -9.12
N GLY A 324 -2.06 16.44 -10.40
CA GLY A 324 -3.00 15.82 -11.33
C GLY A 324 -3.39 14.40 -10.90
N ALA A 325 -2.40 13.57 -10.52
CA ALA A 325 -2.68 12.19 -10.11
C ALA A 325 -3.58 12.07 -8.87
N ILE A 326 -3.45 12.95 -7.87
CA ILE A 326 -4.33 12.91 -6.70
C ILE A 326 -5.73 13.48 -6.99
N ILE A 327 -5.85 14.39 -7.97
CA ILE A 327 -7.15 14.94 -8.39
C ILE A 327 -7.92 13.91 -9.25
N ASP A 328 -7.22 13.21 -10.14
CA ASP A 328 -7.85 12.30 -11.12
C ASP A 328 -8.50 11.08 -10.46
N LEU A 329 -7.94 10.57 -9.35
CA LEU A 329 -8.40 9.35 -8.72
C LEU A 329 -8.23 9.36 -7.19
N PRO A 330 -9.22 8.87 -6.42
CA PRO A 330 -9.12 8.77 -4.96
C PRO A 330 -8.07 7.75 -4.49
N PRO A 331 -7.62 7.80 -3.22
CA PRO A 331 -6.84 6.71 -2.64
C PRO A 331 -7.67 5.42 -2.58
N PHE A 332 -7.01 4.26 -2.60
CA PHE A 332 -7.67 2.97 -2.42
C PHE A 332 -8.00 2.72 -0.94
N SER A 333 -8.88 3.53 -0.36
CA SER A 333 -9.22 3.47 1.07
C SER A 333 -10.40 2.57 1.39
N ASN A 334 -11.18 2.15 0.38
CA ASN A 334 -12.44 1.43 0.55
C ASN A 334 -12.29 -0.10 0.45
N PHE A 335 -11.07 -0.62 0.43
CA PHE A 335 -10.81 -2.06 0.32
C PHE A 335 -10.87 -2.71 1.71
N SER A 336 -11.78 -3.68 1.85
CA SER A 336 -12.04 -4.41 3.10
C SER A 336 -10.95 -5.41 3.47
N GLN A 337 -10.12 -5.79 2.50
CA GLN A 337 -9.04 -6.77 2.65
C GLN A 337 -7.71 -6.13 2.29
N ASN A 338 -6.63 -6.69 2.83
CA ASN A 338 -5.28 -6.32 2.43
C ASN A 338 -5.01 -6.85 1.01
N VAL A 339 -4.86 -5.93 0.05
CA VAL A 339 -4.50 -6.20 -1.34
C VAL A 339 -3.07 -5.74 -1.57
N MET A 340 -2.18 -6.66 -1.95
CA MET A 340 -0.78 -6.30 -2.10
C MET A 340 -0.55 -5.34 -3.28
N TRP A 341 0.38 -4.39 -3.09
CA TRP A 341 0.76 -3.35 -4.04
C TRP A 341 -0.34 -2.35 -4.45
N ILE A 342 -1.43 -2.29 -3.67
CA ILE A 342 -2.62 -1.51 -4.05
C ILE A 342 -2.33 -0.01 -4.25
N ASP A 343 -1.40 0.56 -3.49
CA ASP A 343 -1.16 2.01 -3.45
C ASP A 343 -0.17 2.56 -4.45
N ASP A 344 0.71 1.70 -4.90
CA ASP A 344 1.95 2.01 -5.57
C ASP A 344 1.85 1.45 -6.97
N HIS A 345 2.10 0.15 -7.14
CA HIS A 345 2.05 -0.51 -8.43
C HIS A 345 0.64 -0.47 -9.04
N ILE A 346 -0.39 -0.86 -8.29
CA ILE A 346 -1.77 -0.92 -8.79
C ILE A 346 -2.29 0.50 -9.09
N LYS A 347 -2.01 1.47 -8.22
CA LYS A 347 -2.35 2.89 -8.45
C LYS A 347 -1.64 3.43 -9.69
N TYR A 348 -0.34 3.20 -9.82
CA TYR A 348 0.44 3.57 -11.01
C TYR A 348 -0.12 2.91 -12.27
N ALA A 349 -0.39 1.60 -12.23
CA ALA A 349 -0.95 0.86 -13.34
C ALA A 349 -2.33 1.39 -13.73
N LEU A 350 -3.15 1.81 -12.77
CA LEU A 350 -4.46 2.40 -13.03
C LEU A 350 -4.32 3.74 -13.76
N HIS A 351 -3.48 4.65 -13.27
CA HIS A 351 -3.19 5.92 -13.96
C HIS A 351 -2.65 5.69 -15.37
N LYS A 352 -1.73 4.72 -15.54
CA LYS A 352 -1.20 4.35 -16.86
C LYS A 352 -2.30 3.82 -17.78
N SER A 353 -3.17 2.93 -17.29
CA SER A 353 -4.24 2.33 -18.09
C SER A 353 -5.33 3.33 -18.49
N LEU A 354 -5.57 4.34 -17.67
CA LEU A 354 -6.51 5.43 -17.96
C LEU A 354 -5.87 6.56 -18.79
N ARG A 355 -4.57 6.45 -19.10
CA ARG A 355 -3.80 7.47 -19.84
C ARG A 355 -3.70 8.81 -19.10
N HIS A 356 -3.73 8.78 -17.77
CA HIS A 356 -3.45 9.95 -16.95
C HIS A 356 -1.96 10.30 -17.01
N LEU A 357 -1.10 9.28 -17.12
CA LEU A 357 0.35 9.49 -17.19
C LEU A 357 0.78 9.92 -18.59
N ALA A 358 1.66 10.92 -18.64
CA ALA A 358 2.22 11.39 -19.91
C ALA A 358 3.08 10.31 -20.58
N ASN A 359 2.89 10.14 -21.89
CA ASN A 359 3.73 9.29 -22.72
C ASN A 359 4.94 10.08 -23.18
N ILE A 360 6.06 9.93 -22.49
CA ILE A 360 7.27 10.67 -22.89
C ILE A 360 8.44 9.72 -23.08
N LYS A 361 8.80 9.54 -24.36
CA LYS A 361 10.21 9.44 -24.73
C LYS A 361 10.75 10.86 -24.70
N VAL A 362 11.58 11.18 -23.72
CA VAL A 362 12.22 12.50 -23.69
C VAL A 362 13.15 12.54 -24.90
N SER A 363 13.12 13.64 -25.65
CA SER A 363 13.91 13.91 -26.86
C SER A 363 15.44 13.81 -26.68
N ARG A 364 15.92 13.40 -25.50
CA ARG A 364 17.33 13.22 -25.12
C ARG A 364 17.70 11.77 -24.77
N GLY A 365 16.84 10.78 -25.04
CA GLY A 365 17.14 9.37 -24.80
C GLY A 365 17.11 8.92 -23.32
N VAL A 366 16.74 9.80 -22.38
CA VAL A 366 16.54 9.44 -20.97
C VAL A 366 15.08 9.11 -20.72
N GLU A 367 14.81 7.88 -20.30
CA GLU A 367 13.47 7.40 -19.96
C GLU A 367 13.11 7.80 -18.53
N LEU A 368 12.00 8.53 -18.34
CA LEU A 368 11.53 8.90 -17.00
C LEU A 368 10.74 7.75 -16.37
N THR A 369 11.42 6.90 -15.61
CA THR A 369 10.81 5.72 -14.97
C THR A 369 10.06 6.08 -13.69
N ALA A 370 8.93 5.41 -13.44
CA ALA A 370 8.15 5.62 -12.22
C ALA A 370 8.89 5.14 -10.95
N ARG A 371 9.68 4.08 -11.08
CA ARG A 371 10.62 3.64 -10.05
C ARG A 371 11.90 4.47 -10.13
N ILE A 372 12.29 5.10 -9.03
CA ILE A 372 13.54 5.86 -8.90
C ILE A 372 14.59 4.95 -8.25
N THR A 373 15.41 4.30 -9.07
CA THR A 373 16.40 3.31 -8.60
C THR A 373 17.55 3.90 -7.79
N SER A 374 17.76 5.21 -7.88
CA SER A 374 18.72 5.94 -7.04
C SER A 374 18.18 6.29 -5.65
N ALA A 375 16.86 6.16 -5.42
CA ALA A 375 16.22 6.42 -4.14
C ALA A 375 15.99 5.12 -3.37
N ILE A 376 17.04 4.57 -2.77
CA ILE A 376 16.99 3.27 -2.07
C ILE A 376 16.66 3.47 -0.59
N VAL A 377 15.63 2.78 -0.09
CA VAL A 377 15.26 2.80 1.34
C VAL A 377 15.41 1.42 1.97
N ASN A 378 15.69 1.41 3.27
CA ASN A 378 15.72 0.19 4.08
C ASN A 378 14.45 0.08 4.91
N LYS A 379 13.77 -1.08 4.85
CA LYS A 379 12.55 -1.34 5.60
C LYS A 379 12.81 -2.31 6.74
N GLY A 380 12.39 -1.96 7.94
CA GLY A 380 12.40 -2.86 9.09
C GLY A 380 11.35 -3.96 8.91
N ARG A 381 11.77 -5.14 8.46
CA ARG A 381 10.87 -6.29 8.24
C ARG A 381 11.07 -7.33 9.33
N ASP A 382 10.35 -7.16 10.43
CA ASP A 382 10.34 -8.16 11.49
C ASP A 382 9.84 -9.51 10.95
N ILE A 383 10.45 -10.58 11.44
CA ILE A 383 10.03 -11.95 11.16
C ILE A 383 8.76 -12.22 11.97
N PRO A 384 7.67 -12.71 11.34
CA PRO A 384 6.46 -13.05 12.05
C PRO A 384 6.71 -14.11 13.14
N ASN A 385 6.01 -14.00 14.27
CA ASN A 385 6.03 -15.00 15.35
C ASN A 385 5.48 -16.38 14.95
N ASN A 386 4.94 -16.51 13.74
CA ASN A 386 4.55 -17.78 13.14
C ASN A 386 4.62 -17.66 11.62
N VAL A 387 5.77 -18.03 11.04
CA VAL A 387 6.03 -17.86 9.59
C VAL A 387 5.04 -18.65 8.73
N PRO A 388 4.75 -19.95 8.97
CA PRO A 388 3.80 -20.72 8.17
C PRO A 388 2.38 -20.14 8.19
N PHE A 389 1.87 -19.80 9.38
CA PHE A 389 0.55 -19.20 9.52
C PHE A 389 0.48 -17.86 8.78
N TYR A 390 1.43 -16.95 9.06
CA TYR A 390 1.48 -15.65 8.39
C TYR A 390 1.54 -15.80 6.87
N THR A 391 2.39 -16.71 6.38
CA THR A 391 2.62 -16.90 4.94
C THR A 391 1.36 -17.41 4.23
N THR A 392 0.74 -18.46 4.76
CA THR A 392 -0.39 -19.15 4.09
C THR A 392 -1.75 -18.49 4.34
N GLN A 393 -1.95 -17.85 5.49
CA GLN A 393 -3.26 -17.32 5.90
C GLN A 393 -3.40 -15.82 5.66
N VAL A 394 -2.28 -15.08 5.67
CA VAL A 394 -2.28 -13.63 5.53
C VAL A 394 -1.59 -13.22 4.22
N TYR A 395 -0.35 -13.66 4.01
CA TYR A 395 0.51 -13.09 2.99
C TYR A 395 0.18 -13.57 1.56
N ILE A 396 0.11 -14.88 1.33
CA ILE A 396 -0.21 -15.45 0.01
C ILE A 396 -1.59 -14.98 -0.48
N PRO A 397 -2.68 -15.02 0.31
CA PRO A 397 -3.97 -14.49 -0.13
C PRO A 397 -3.90 -13.03 -0.59
N SER A 398 -3.25 -12.15 0.18
CA SER A 398 -3.07 -10.74 -0.19
C SER A 398 -2.28 -10.55 -1.48
N LEU A 399 -1.25 -11.37 -1.73
CA LEU A 399 -0.48 -11.38 -2.97
C LEU A 399 -1.32 -11.85 -4.18
N VAL A 400 -2.17 -12.87 -3.99
CA VAL A 400 -3.08 -13.34 -5.04
C VAL A 400 -4.11 -12.25 -5.39
N PHE A 401 -4.68 -11.56 -4.39
CA PHE A 401 -5.59 -10.44 -4.65
C PHE A 401 -4.91 -9.28 -5.38
N GLY A 402 -3.66 -8.96 -5.02
CA GLY A 402 -2.84 -7.98 -5.75
C GLY A 402 -2.62 -8.38 -7.21
N SER A 403 -2.36 -9.67 -7.46
CA SER A 403 -2.16 -10.24 -8.80
C SER A 403 -3.44 -10.24 -9.65
N ILE A 404 -4.60 -10.47 -9.03
CA ILE A 404 -5.92 -10.36 -9.67
C ILE A 404 -6.21 -8.90 -10.04
N MET A 405 -6.04 -7.98 -9.10
CA MET A 405 -6.26 -6.54 -9.34
C MET A 405 -5.34 -5.99 -10.44
N ASP A 406 -4.06 -6.37 -10.41
CA ASP A 406 -3.10 -6.04 -11.46
C ASP A 406 -3.60 -6.50 -12.84
N TYR A 407 -4.10 -7.74 -12.95
CA TYR A 407 -4.63 -8.27 -14.22
C TYR A 407 -5.93 -7.59 -14.67
N TRP A 408 -6.80 -7.24 -13.72
CA TRP A 408 -8.00 -6.46 -14.01
C TRP A 408 -7.69 -5.05 -14.53
N ILE A 409 -6.51 -4.52 -14.27
CA ILE A 409 -6.08 -3.20 -14.77
C ILE A 409 -5.27 -3.34 -16.07
N GLN A 410 -4.25 -4.20 -16.06
CA GLN A 410 -3.30 -4.38 -17.17
C GLN A 410 -2.99 -5.88 -17.39
N PRO A 411 -3.76 -6.56 -18.25
CA PRO A 411 -3.59 -8.00 -18.48
C PRO A 411 -2.26 -8.38 -19.15
N GLU A 412 -1.70 -7.49 -19.97
CA GLU A 412 -0.46 -7.75 -20.72
C GLU A 412 0.76 -7.42 -19.87
N THR A 413 1.56 -8.44 -19.56
CA THR A 413 2.72 -8.34 -18.65
C THR A 413 3.99 -7.87 -19.34
N LYS A 414 4.14 -8.12 -20.65
CA LYS A 414 5.30 -7.69 -21.45
C LYS A 414 5.34 -6.16 -21.67
N ASP A 415 4.19 -5.49 -21.60
CA ASP A 415 4.09 -4.03 -21.69
C ASP A 415 4.30 -3.32 -20.34
N LYS A 416 4.51 -4.09 -19.27
CA LYS A 416 4.89 -3.57 -17.95
C LYS A 416 6.37 -3.20 -17.88
N THR A 417 7.21 -3.80 -18.71
CA THR A 417 8.66 -3.53 -18.78
C THR A 417 9.02 -2.50 -19.85
N ARG A 418 8.17 -2.29 -20.85
CA ARG A 418 8.38 -1.31 -21.92
C ARG A 418 7.64 -0.01 -21.61
N ILE A 419 8.31 0.95 -20.96
CA ILE A 419 7.87 2.34 -21.06
C ILE A 419 8.50 2.88 -22.35
N GLY A 420 7.68 3.40 -23.27
CA GLY A 420 8.19 4.06 -24.49
C GLY A 420 7.90 3.36 -25.82
N ALA A 421 7.14 2.27 -25.85
CA ALA A 421 6.76 1.67 -27.13
C ALA A 421 5.59 2.37 -27.85
N GLY A 422 4.98 3.46 -27.36
CA GLY A 422 3.79 4.06 -27.99
C GLY A 422 2.55 3.14 -28.10
N ILE A 423 2.72 1.86 -27.75
CA ILE A 423 1.70 0.84 -27.60
C ILE A 423 1.13 1.02 -26.20
N TYR A 424 -0.12 1.46 -26.13
CA TYR A 424 -0.85 1.47 -24.88
C TYR A 424 -1.16 0.03 -24.51
N PRO A 425 -0.90 -0.39 -23.26
CA PRO A 425 -1.25 -1.74 -22.83
C PRO A 425 -2.75 -1.94 -23.02
N LYS A 426 -3.13 -3.16 -23.44
CA LYS A 426 -4.54 -3.52 -23.50
C LYS A 426 -5.19 -3.27 -22.15
N LYS A 427 -6.32 -2.55 -22.12
CA LYS A 427 -7.06 -2.26 -20.89
C LYS A 427 -7.60 -3.56 -20.31
N GLY A 428 -7.41 -3.76 -19.02
CA GLY A 428 -8.08 -4.83 -18.28
C GLY A 428 -9.54 -4.51 -18.01
N ALA A 429 -10.26 -5.50 -17.50
CA ALA A 429 -11.68 -5.41 -17.19
C ALA A 429 -12.03 -4.22 -16.28
N PHE A 430 -11.34 -4.07 -15.15
CA PHE A 430 -11.60 -2.99 -14.19
C PHE A 430 -11.32 -1.60 -14.78
N SER A 431 -10.19 -1.43 -15.47
CA SER A 431 -9.87 -0.15 -16.10
C SER A 431 -10.86 0.22 -17.21
N ALA A 432 -11.37 -0.76 -17.95
CA ALA A 432 -12.42 -0.52 -18.95
C ALA A 432 -13.74 -0.07 -18.29
N ILE A 433 -14.16 -0.72 -17.19
CA ILE A 433 -15.37 -0.34 -16.44
C ILE A 433 -15.21 1.07 -15.87
N LEU A 434 -14.10 1.34 -15.16
CA LEU A 434 -13.84 2.63 -14.54
C LEU A 434 -13.82 3.75 -15.58
N GLN A 435 -13.09 3.58 -16.68
CA GLN A 435 -13.01 4.62 -17.71
C GLN A 435 -14.38 4.93 -18.28
N ARG A 436 -15.21 3.92 -18.56
CA ARG A 436 -16.56 4.11 -19.06
C ARG A 436 -17.44 4.84 -18.04
N SER A 437 -17.38 4.44 -16.77
CA SER A 437 -18.09 5.12 -15.68
C SER A 437 -17.71 6.60 -15.59
N LEU A 438 -16.41 6.92 -15.60
CA LEU A 438 -15.93 8.30 -15.53
C LEU A 438 -16.34 9.11 -16.77
N TYR A 439 -16.25 8.53 -17.96
CA TYR A 439 -16.63 9.21 -19.20
C TYR A 439 -18.14 9.48 -19.30
N GLN A 440 -18.97 8.55 -18.83
CA GLN A 440 -20.42 8.66 -18.91
C GLN A 440 -21.06 9.31 -17.68
N GLY A 441 -20.29 9.50 -16.59
CA GLY A 441 -20.83 9.91 -15.29
C GLY A 441 -21.80 8.87 -14.70
N MET A 442 -21.64 7.58 -15.05
CA MET A 442 -22.59 6.52 -14.72
C MET A 442 -22.02 5.54 -13.69
N LEU A 443 -22.89 5.15 -12.74
CA LEU A 443 -22.58 4.09 -11.78
C LEU A 443 -22.37 2.75 -12.50
N PRO A 444 -21.48 1.87 -11.99
CA PRO A 444 -21.17 0.61 -12.66
C PRO A 444 -22.39 -0.29 -12.90
N ASP A 445 -23.36 -0.31 -11.99
CA ASP A 445 -24.60 -1.08 -12.09
C ASP A 445 -25.55 -0.61 -13.21
N LYS A 446 -25.34 0.61 -13.72
CA LYS A 446 -26.09 1.17 -14.85
C LYS A 446 -25.42 0.91 -16.19
N ILE A 447 -24.23 0.32 -16.20
CA ILE A 447 -23.56 -0.08 -17.42
C ILE A 447 -24.10 -1.45 -17.81
N SER A 448 -25.04 -1.46 -18.75
CA SER A 448 -25.75 -2.67 -19.17
C SER A 448 -24.87 -3.64 -19.98
N GLU A 449 -23.83 -3.17 -20.67
CA GLU A 449 -23.18 -3.95 -21.72
C GLU A 449 -21.68 -3.66 -21.83
N PHE A 450 -20.83 -4.68 -21.67
CA PHE A 450 -19.43 -4.67 -22.13
C PHE A 450 -19.25 -5.70 -23.23
N ASP A 451 -18.69 -5.28 -24.36
CA ASP A 451 -18.19 -6.24 -25.35
C ASP A 451 -16.96 -6.92 -24.77
N LEU A 452 -17.02 -8.25 -24.60
CA LEU A 452 -15.90 -9.09 -24.23
C LEU A 452 -14.82 -8.99 -25.33
N PHE A 453 -13.90 -8.04 -25.17
CA PHE A 453 -12.60 -7.98 -25.84
C PHE A 453 -12.60 -8.31 -27.35
N ASN A 454 -12.86 -7.34 -28.24
CA ASN A 454 -12.40 -7.33 -29.65
C ASN A 454 -12.52 -8.66 -30.47
N HIS A 455 -13.40 -9.59 -30.11
CA HIS A 455 -13.49 -10.93 -30.72
C HIS A 455 -14.88 -11.24 -31.29
N GLY A 456 -15.70 -10.22 -31.55
CA GLY A 456 -16.90 -10.35 -32.38
C GLY A 456 -18.08 -11.10 -31.74
N SER A 457 -17.95 -11.65 -30.53
CA SER A 457 -19.07 -12.24 -29.79
C SER A 457 -19.80 -11.17 -28.98
N LYS A 458 -21.06 -10.88 -29.37
CA LYS A 458 -22.00 -9.97 -28.70
C LYS A 458 -22.57 -10.53 -27.38
N GLU A 459 -21.73 -11.15 -26.55
CA GLU A 459 -22.21 -11.64 -25.26
C GLU A 459 -22.24 -10.46 -24.27
N GLN A 460 -23.45 -10.00 -23.94
CA GLN A 460 -23.66 -8.96 -22.95
C GLN A 460 -23.30 -9.50 -21.56
N ILE A 461 -22.27 -8.93 -20.94
CA ILE A 461 -21.80 -9.34 -19.62
C ILE A 461 -21.86 -8.15 -18.63
N THR A 462 -22.32 -8.42 -17.41
CA THR A 462 -22.33 -7.43 -16.33
C THR A 462 -20.91 -7.19 -15.79
N PRO A 463 -20.62 -6.01 -15.19
CA PRO A 463 -19.32 -5.74 -14.56
C PRO A 463 -18.86 -6.82 -13.60
N ASN A 464 -19.76 -7.32 -12.73
CA ASN A 464 -19.45 -8.40 -11.78
C ASN A 464 -18.96 -9.66 -12.50
N LYS A 465 -19.71 -10.11 -13.51
CA LYS A 465 -19.40 -11.34 -14.25
C LYS A 465 -18.12 -11.20 -15.07
N LEU A 466 -17.85 -10.00 -15.60
CA LEU A 466 -16.61 -9.72 -16.30
C LEU A 466 -15.40 -9.82 -15.36
N LEU A 467 -15.49 -9.23 -14.17
CA LEU A 467 -14.43 -9.30 -13.15
C LEU A 467 -14.24 -10.74 -12.65
N GLU A 468 -15.32 -11.48 -12.39
CA GLU A 468 -15.29 -12.90 -12.03
C GLU A 468 -14.54 -13.74 -13.08
N LYS A 469 -14.93 -13.64 -14.36
CA LYS A 469 -14.31 -14.37 -15.47
C LYS A 469 -12.82 -14.03 -15.60
N THR A 470 -12.48 -12.75 -15.48
CA THR A 470 -11.09 -12.28 -15.60
C THR A 470 -10.23 -12.69 -14.40
N ALA A 471 -10.81 -12.75 -13.19
CA ALA A 471 -10.12 -13.27 -12.01
C ALA A 471 -9.78 -14.76 -12.15
N LEU A 472 -10.70 -15.59 -12.67
CA LEU A 472 -10.42 -17.01 -12.90
C LEU A 472 -9.23 -17.21 -13.84
N VAL A 473 -9.13 -16.43 -14.92
CA VAL A 473 -7.97 -16.50 -15.83
C VAL A 473 -6.66 -16.29 -15.07
N ARG A 474 -6.61 -15.28 -14.19
CA ARG A 474 -5.41 -15.03 -13.38
C ARG A 474 -5.16 -16.13 -12.34
N ILE A 475 -6.21 -16.63 -11.69
CA ILE A 475 -6.10 -17.71 -10.70
C ILE A 475 -5.50 -18.98 -11.34
N ARG A 476 -5.94 -19.33 -12.56
CA ARG A 476 -5.39 -20.46 -13.34
C ARG A 476 -3.90 -20.30 -13.59
N GLU A 477 -3.48 -19.11 -13.99
CA GLU A 477 -2.07 -18.82 -14.25
C GLU A 477 -1.22 -18.89 -12.96
N ILE A 478 -1.74 -18.35 -11.85
CA ILE A 478 -1.08 -18.45 -10.54
C ILE A 478 -0.93 -19.93 -10.13
N HIS A 479 -2.02 -20.71 -10.22
CA HIS A 479 -2.00 -22.13 -9.91
C HIS A 479 -0.95 -22.87 -10.75
N LYS A 480 -0.95 -22.64 -12.06
CA LYS A 480 0.01 -23.25 -13.00
C LYS A 480 1.45 -22.93 -12.63
N GLN A 481 1.77 -21.68 -12.35
CA GLN A 481 3.14 -21.28 -12.06
C GLN A 481 3.63 -21.69 -10.67
N TRP A 482 2.75 -21.68 -9.66
CA TRP A 482 3.15 -21.95 -8.29
C TRP A 482 3.07 -23.43 -7.90
N SER A 483 2.26 -24.22 -8.59
CA SER A 483 2.15 -25.66 -8.31
C SER A 483 3.52 -26.33 -8.36
N ASP A 484 4.36 -26.00 -9.34
CA ASP A 484 5.63 -26.68 -9.58
C ASP A 484 6.83 -26.04 -8.86
N LEU A 485 6.58 -25.14 -7.91
CA LEU A 485 7.62 -24.60 -7.02
C LEU A 485 8.02 -25.64 -5.97
N VAL A 486 8.67 -26.70 -6.45
CA VAL A 486 9.15 -27.84 -5.67
C VAL A 486 10.62 -28.12 -6.01
N ILE A 487 11.35 -28.73 -5.07
CA ILE A 487 12.67 -29.32 -5.31
C ILE A 487 12.63 -30.82 -5.00
N ASP A 488 13.57 -31.57 -5.54
CA ASP A 488 13.82 -32.95 -5.12
C ASP A 488 15.06 -32.99 -4.24
N GLU A 489 14.89 -33.43 -2.99
CA GLU A 489 15.97 -33.57 -2.01
C GLU A 489 15.95 -35.02 -1.51
N ASN A 490 17.03 -35.77 -1.74
CA ASN A 490 17.14 -37.18 -1.34
C ASN A 490 15.99 -38.09 -1.83
N GLY A 491 15.53 -37.87 -3.07
CA GLY A 491 14.41 -38.63 -3.65
C GLY A 491 13.03 -38.25 -3.11
N LYS A 492 12.93 -37.22 -2.26
CA LYS A 492 11.67 -36.66 -1.77
C LYS A 492 11.43 -35.30 -2.41
N THR A 493 10.26 -35.13 -3.02
CA THR A 493 9.81 -33.82 -3.50
C THR A 493 9.37 -32.94 -2.32
N ILE A 494 10.02 -31.79 -2.16
CA ILE A 494 9.73 -30.80 -1.12
C ILE A 494 9.08 -29.58 -1.77
N PRO A 495 7.80 -29.28 -1.47
CA PRO A 495 7.12 -28.12 -2.02
C PRO A 495 7.42 -26.83 -1.24
N SER A 496 7.30 -25.69 -1.91
CA SER A 496 7.27 -24.39 -1.25
C SER A 496 5.91 -24.11 -0.60
N PHE A 497 5.84 -23.07 0.27
CA PHE A 497 4.57 -22.60 0.81
C PHE A 497 3.57 -22.17 -0.27
N ALA A 498 4.03 -21.56 -1.36
CA ALA A 498 3.19 -21.22 -2.50
C ALA A 498 2.60 -22.47 -3.17
N SER A 499 3.41 -23.51 -3.36
CA SER A 499 3.00 -24.78 -3.99
C SER A 499 1.94 -25.50 -3.16
N ILE A 500 2.18 -25.70 -1.86
CA ILE A 500 1.19 -26.35 -0.98
C ILE A 500 -0.12 -25.56 -0.91
N TRP A 501 -0.03 -24.23 -0.93
CA TRP A 501 -1.21 -23.38 -0.82
C TRP A 501 -2.06 -23.47 -2.09
N VAL A 502 -1.49 -23.35 -3.29
CA VAL A 502 -2.28 -23.44 -4.53
C VAL A 502 -2.85 -24.84 -4.77
N ARG A 503 -2.17 -25.89 -4.29
CA ARG A 503 -2.65 -27.28 -4.39
C ARG A 503 -3.71 -27.65 -3.34
N GLY A 504 -4.03 -26.74 -2.41
CA GLY A 504 -4.98 -27.01 -1.33
C GLY A 504 -4.46 -27.97 -0.25
N GLN A 505 -3.14 -28.13 -0.13
CA GLN A 505 -2.46 -29.08 0.78
C GLN A 505 -2.14 -28.47 2.16
N ILE A 506 -2.88 -27.44 2.57
CA ILE A 506 -2.75 -26.87 3.92
C ILE A 506 -3.53 -27.78 4.88
N PRO A 507 -2.91 -28.29 5.97
CA PRO A 507 -3.58 -29.19 6.89
C PRO A 507 -4.80 -28.51 7.53
N ASP A 508 -5.89 -29.27 7.64
CA ASP A 508 -7.08 -28.88 8.39
C ASP A 508 -6.83 -29.06 9.91
N LYS A 509 -5.78 -28.38 10.41
CA LYS A 509 -5.34 -28.40 11.81
C LYS A 509 -5.08 -26.96 12.28
N HIS A 510 -5.18 -26.73 13.58
CA HIS A 510 -4.82 -25.46 14.23
C HIS A 510 -5.59 -24.22 13.72
N GLY A 511 -6.81 -24.40 13.21
CA GLY A 511 -7.65 -23.28 12.74
C GLY A 511 -7.17 -22.63 11.43
N LEU A 512 -6.31 -23.32 10.67
CA LEU A 512 -5.90 -22.87 9.34
C LEU A 512 -7.04 -23.02 8.35
N LYS A 513 -7.26 -21.99 7.52
CA LYS A 513 -8.12 -22.11 6.35
C LYS A 513 -7.40 -22.94 5.28
N ARG A 514 -8.20 -23.63 4.45
CA ARG A 514 -7.68 -24.36 3.29
C ARG A 514 -6.98 -23.41 2.32
N GLY A 515 -6.12 -23.99 1.48
CA GLY A 515 -5.44 -23.26 0.41
C GLY A 515 -6.39 -22.77 -0.68
N LEU A 516 -5.91 -22.69 -1.92
CA LEU A 516 -6.71 -22.22 -3.05
C LEU A 516 -7.88 -23.15 -3.39
N LEU A 517 -7.67 -24.47 -3.33
CA LEU A 517 -8.62 -25.50 -3.76
C LEU A 517 -9.39 -26.11 -2.57
N LYS A 518 -10.65 -26.51 -2.78
CA LYS A 518 -11.51 -27.14 -1.74
C LYS A 518 -10.99 -28.48 -1.24
N LYS A 519 -10.36 -29.23 -2.14
CA LYS A 519 -9.79 -30.56 -1.89
C LYS A 519 -8.37 -30.57 -2.43
N GLU A 520 -7.51 -31.34 -1.80
CA GLU A 520 -6.21 -31.68 -2.36
C GLU A 520 -6.43 -32.37 -3.70
N ASP A 521 -6.04 -31.72 -4.79
CA ASP A 521 -6.13 -32.33 -6.11
C ASP A 521 -4.94 -31.93 -6.97
N CYS A 522 -3.91 -32.78 -6.90
CA CYS A 522 -2.71 -32.68 -7.71
C CYS A 522 -2.97 -32.91 -9.21
N LYS A 523 -4.20 -33.31 -9.60
CA LYS A 523 -4.57 -33.69 -10.97
C LYS A 523 -5.54 -32.71 -11.63
N ILE A 524 -5.98 -31.65 -10.95
CA ILE A 524 -6.79 -30.61 -11.59
C ILE A 524 -5.96 -29.99 -12.72
N ASN A 525 -6.50 -30.06 -13.93
CA ASN A 525 -5.95 -29.32 -15.05
C ASN A 525 -6.11 -27.82 -14.76
N SER A 526 -4.98 -27.13 -14.59
CA SER A 526 -4.94 -25.70 -14.28
C SER A 526 -5.80 -24.86 -15.22
N ASP A 527 -5.91 -25.23 -16.50
CA ASP A 527 -6.68 -24.47 -17.49
C ASP A 527 -8.21 -24.59 -17.30
N LYS A 528 -8.65 -25.56 -16.49
CA LYS A 528 -10.06 -25.90 -16.23
C LYS A 528 -10.57 -25.51 -14.84
N ILE A 529 -9.76 -24.82 -14.01
CA ILE A 529 -10.19 -24.41 -12.66
C ILE A 529 -11.38 -23.47 -12.75
N GLU A 530 -12.49 -23.83 -12.12
CA GLU A 530 -13.69 -23.01 -11.99
C GLU A 530 -13.90 -22.59 -10.52
N PHE A 531 -14.76 -21.60 -10.27
CA PHE A 531 -15.09 -21.19 -8.89
C PHE A 531 -15.64 -22.33 -8.02
N ALA A 532 -16.22 -23.36 -8.64
CA ALA A 532 -16.71 -24.54 -7.93
C ALA A 532 -15.58 -25.36 -7.27
N ASP A 533 -14.35 -25.27 -7.80
CA ASP A 533 -13.18 -26.01 -7.34
C ASP A 533 -12.43 -25.28 -6.21
N LEU A 534 -12.62 -23.95 -6.11
CA LEU A 534 -11.92 -23.06 -5.19
C LEU A 534 -12.50 -23.08 -3.78
N ASP A 535 -11.66 -22.95 -2.76
CA ASP A 535 -12.09 -22.87 -1.36
C ASP A 535 -13.17 -21.80 -1.15
N ASN A 536 -14.20 -22.11 -0.34
CA ASN A 536 -15.37 -21.24 -0.19
C ASN A 536 -15.01 -19.87 0.41
N ASP A 537 -14.07 -19.82 1.37
CA ASP A 537 -13.62 -18.57 1.95
C ASP A 537 -12.81 -17.76 0.94
N PHE A 538 -11.99 -18.43 0.13
CA PHE A 538 -11.28 -17.77 -0.97
C PHE A 538 -12.26 -17.20 -2.00
N VAL A 539 -13.28 -17.96 -2.43
CA VAL A 539 -14.34 -17.47 -3.34
C VAL A 539 -15.05 -16.26 -2.76
N GLN A 540 -15.42 -16.30 -1.48
CA GLN A 540 -16.07 -15.17 -0.82
C GLN A 540 -15.15 -13.95 -0.76
N ASN A 541 -13.85 -14.14 -0.58
CA ASN A 541 -12.89 -13.06 -0.61
C ASN A 541 -12.73 -12.44 -2.00
N VAL A 542 -12.72 -13.24 -3.06
CA VAL A 542 -12.73 -12.73 -4.45
C VAL A 542 -14.01 -11.92 -4.70
N LYS A 543 -15.18 -12.38 -4.23
CA LYS A 543 -16.43 -11.61 -4.34
C LYS A 543 -16.35 -10.28 -3.61
N ASN A 544 -15.75 -10.25 -2.42
CA ASN A 544 -15.53 -8.99 -1.70
C ASN A 544 -14.61 -8.05 -2.48
N LEU A 545 -13.53 -8.57 -3.08
CA LEU A 545 -12.62 -7.79 -3.92
C LEU A 545 -13.32 -7.17 -5.12
N ILE A 546 -14.26 -7.90 -5.75
CA ILE A 546 -15.13 -7.37 -6.83
C ILE A 546 -15.99 -6.23 -6.31
N THR A 547 -16.68 -6.43 -5.18
CA THR A 547 -17.52 -5.39 -4.57
C THR A 547 -16.70 -4.14 -4.22
N ASP A 548 -15.53 -4.30 -3.59
CA ASP A 548 -14.65 -3.20 -3.22
C ASP A 548 -14.14 -2.46 -4.47
N SER A 549 -13.84 -3.18 -5.55
CA SER A 549 -13.44 -2.57 -6.82
C SER A 549 -14.56 -1.73 -7.44
N LEU A 550 -15.79 -2.23 -7.47
CA LEU A 550 -16.91 -1.46 -7.99
C LEU A 550 -17.27 -0.27 -7.08
N ASN A 551 -17.13 -0.42 -5.77
CA ASN A 551 -17.28 0.68 -4.83
C ASN A 551 -16.19 1.74 -5.00
N TYR A 552 -14.98 1.35 -5.40
CA TYR A 552 -13.93 2.32 -5.77
C TYR A 552 -14.34 3.16 -6.98
N ILE A 553 -15.05 2.59 -7.96
CA ILE A 553 -15.57 3.36 -9.10
C ILE A 553 -16.59 4.39 -8.64
N ARG A 554 -17.49 4.01 -7.73
CA ARG A 554 -18.44 4.96 -7.10
C ARG A 554 -17.69 6.07 -6.37
N PHE A 555 -16.64 5.71 -5.64
CA PHE A 555 -15.81 6.67 -4.94
C PHE A 555 -15.09 7.60 -5.92
N ALA A 556 -14.58 7.09 -7.03
CA ALA A 556 -13.93 7.90 -8.07
C ALA A 556 -14.89 8.93 -8.69
N LEU A 557 -16.16 8.57 -8.89
CA LEU A 557 -17.20 9.51 -9.34
C LEU A 557 -17.53 10.58 -8.29
N ALA A 558 -17.52 10.22 -7.01
CA ALA A 558 -17.76 11.14 -5.90
C ALA A 558 -16.53 12.01 -5.56
N TRP A 559 -15.34 11.59 -5.96
CA TRP A 559 -14.06 12.18 -5.54
C TRP A 559 -13.94 13.70 -5.75
N PRO A 560 -14.41 14.29 -6.87
CA PRO A 560 -14.40 15.75 -7.03
C PRO A 560 -15.14 16.50 -5.91
N THR A 561 -16.24 15.94 -5.41
CA THR A 561 -17.00 16.51 -4.29
C THR A 561 -16.18 16.45 -2.99
N PHE A 562 -15.46 15.35 -2.75
CA PHE A 562 -14.55 15.22 -1.62
C PHE A 562 -13.37 16.20 -1.70
N ILE A 563 -12.79 16.40 -2.89
CA ILE A 563 -11.72 17.39 -3.08
C ILE A 563 -12.22 18.79 -2.71
N ARG A 564 -13.38 19.20 -3.25
CA ARG A 564 -13.98 20.50 -2.92
C ARG A 564 -14.16 20.65 -1.42
N PHE A 565 -14.63 19.58 -0.79
CA PHE A 565 -14.86 19.54 0.64
C PHE A 565 -13.58 19.67 1.47
N PHE A 566 -12.52 18.91 1.18
CA PHE A 566 -11.24 19.03 1.90
C PHE A 566 -10.52 20.36 1.65
N ARG A 567 -10.80 21.02 0.54
CA ARG A 567 -10.24 22.33 0.20
C ARG A 567 -11.10 23.52 0.63
N ALA A 568 -12.33 23.30 1.09
CA ALA A 568 -13.22 24.36 1.52
C ALA A 568 -12.74 25.14 2.77
N PRO A 569 -12.14 24.50 3.80
CA PRO A 569 -11.56 25.23 4.92
C PRO A 569 -10.41 26.15 4.47
N GLU A 570 -10.27 27.32 5.09
CA GLU A 570 -9.17 28.25 4.81
C GLU A 570 -7.79 27.61 5.07
N GLN A 571 -6.78 27.95 4.27
CA GLN A 571 -5.41 27.45 4.48
C GLN A 571 -4.86 27.94 5.83
N GLY A 572 -4.28 27.03 6.61
CA GLY A 572 -3.80 27.27 7.97
C GLY A 572 -4.82 26.92 9.07
N SER A 573 -6.07 26.63 8.71
CA SER A 573 -7.10 26.21 9.68
C SER A 573 -6.96 24.75 10.11
N LEU A 574 -6.26 23.92 9.33
CA LEU A 574 -6.07 22.50 9.63
C LEU A 574 -4.69 22.25 10.24
N ASN A 575 -4.61 21.35 11.22
CA ASN A 575 -3.32 20.92 11.81
C ASN A 575 -2.36 20.27 10.81
N SER A 576 -2.85 19.88 9.63
CA SER A 576 -2.06 19.33 8.52
C SER A 576 -1.48 20.38 7.59
N ASP A 577 -1.93 21.64 7.66
CA ASP A 577 -1.55 22.67 6.71
C ASP A 577 -0.09 23.13 6.94
N ILE A 578 0.64 23.33 5.84
CA ILE A 578 1.92 24.03 5.85
C ILE A 578 1.60 25.52 5.65
N GLY A 579 2.13 26.37 6.54
CA GLY A 579 2.03 27.83 6.38
C GLY A 579 0.93 28.49 7.21
N ARG A 580 1.35 28.89 8.41
CA ARG A 580 1.00 30.02 9.30
C ARG A 580 0.95 29.45 10.71
N SER A 581 1.95 29.80 11.52
CA SER A 581 1.65 29.97 12.93
C SER A 581 0.49 30.95 12.98
N LEU A 582 -0.60 30.54 13.60
CA LEU A 582 -1.47 31.53 14.22
C LEU A 582 -0.62 32.10 15.35
N ASP A 583 0.13 33.16 15.02
CA ASP A 583 0.55 34.13 16.03
C ASP A 583 -0.71 34.75 16.65
#